data_AF-A0A1F7I6J5-F1
#
_entry.id   AF-A0A1F7I6J5-F1
#
_cell.length_a   1.000
_cell.length_b   1.000
_cell.length_c   1.000
_cell.angle_alpha   90.00
_cell.angle_beta   90.00
_cell.angle_gamma   90.00
#
_symmetry.space_group_name_H-M   'P 1'
#
loop_
_entity.id
_entity.type
_entity.pdbx_description
1 polymer ?
#
loop_
_entity_poly.entity_id
_entity_poly.type
_entity_poly.pdbx_seq_one_letter_code
_entity_poly.pdbx_strand_id
1 'polypeptide(L)' 'MVLINKKRGESTDVLLRRFTKMTKEENIAFDVSRKKFFLKPALLKKEKKRDKLKRKAQERRRLSR' A
#
# COMPACT_ATOMS: atom_id res chain seq x y z
N MET A 1 -2.65 -4.31 -7.66
CA MET A 1 -3.75 -3.93 -8.58
C MET A 1 -4.98 -4.52 -7.95
N VAL A 2 -5.92 -3.68 -7.51
CA VAL A 2 -7.08 -4.11 -6.72
C VAL A 2 -8.24 -4.42 -7.65
N LEU A 3 -8.73 -5.66 -7.61
CA LEU A 3 -9.97 -6.09 -8.26
C LEU A 3 -11.03 -6.32 -7.18
N ILE A 4 -12.21 -5.72 -7.33
CA ILE A 4 -13.34 -5.91 -6.42
C ILE A 4 -14.57 -6.28 -7.23
N ASN A 5 -15.08 -7.47 -6.96
CA ASN A 5 -16.30 -7.97 -7.58
C ASN A 5 -17.50 -7.63 -6.68
N LYS A 6 -18.50 -6.97 -7.25
CA LYS A 6 -19.76 -6.66 -6.56
C LYS A 6 -20.59 -7.94 -6.40
N LYS A 7 -21.08 -8.21 -5.19
CA LYS A 7 -22.02 -9.31 -4.95
C LYS A 7 -23.47 -8.87 -5.18
N ARG A 8 -24.36 -9.80 -5.55
CA ARG A 8 -25.82 -9.51 -5.66
C ARG A 8 -26.36 -9.08 -4.29
N GLY A 9 -27.13 -8.01 -4.26
CA GLY A 9 -27.70 -7.44 -3.02
C GLY A 9 -26.76 -6.49 -2.26
N GLU A 10 -25.56 -6.24 -2.77
CA GLU A 10 -24.57 -5.42 -2.06
C GLU A 10 -24.70 -3.92 -2.38
N SER A 11 -24.76 -3.10 -1.32
CA SER A 11 -24.77 -1.64 -1.44
C SER A 11 -23.43 -1.10 -1.95
N THR A 12 -23.50 -0.02 -2.72
CA THR A 12 -22.37 0.72 -3.27
C THR A 12 -21.41 1.20 -2.17
N ASP A 13 -21.91 1.61 -1.01
CA ASP A 13 -21.09 2.07 0.12
C ASP A 13 -20.17 0.97 0.67
N VAL A 14 -20.69 -0.27 0.74
CA VAL A 14 -19.92 -1.43 1.21
C VAL A 14 -18.82 -1.80 0.21
N LEU A 15 -19.08 -1.59 -1.08
CA LEU A 15 -18.08 -1.75 -2.13
C LEU A 15 -16.97 -0.69 -2.02
N LEU A 16 -17.33 0.59 -1.89
CA LEU A 16 -16.38 1.70 -1.75
C LEU A 16 -15.52 1.58 -0.49
N ARG A 17 -16.11 1.11 0.62
CA ARG A 17 -15.38 0.87 1.86
C ARG A 17 -14.34 -0.25 1.71
N ARG A 18 -14.68 -1.35 1.02
CA ARG A 18 -13.71 -2.43 0.73
C ARG A 18 -12.63 -1.97 -0.23
N PHE A 19 -12.98 -1.20 -1.26
CA PHE A 19 -12.02 -0.57 -2.16
C PHE A 19 -11.02 0.30 -1.41
N THR A 20 -11.53 1.16 -0.53
CA THR A 20 -10.68 2.04 0.28
C THR A 20 -9.76 1.23 1.20
N LYS A 21 -10.27 0.17 1.82
CA LYS A 21 -9.48 -0.72 2.68
C LYS A 21 -8.36 -1.41 1.89
N MET A 22 -8.71 -2.09 0.79
CA MET A 22 -7.73 -2.82 -0.04
C MET A 22 -6.69 -1.90 -0.67
N THR A 23 -7.10 -0.74 -1.18
CA THR A 23 -6.18 0.26 -1.76
C THR A 23 -5.19 0.79 -0.74
N LYS A 24 -5.64 0.97 0.52
CA LYS A 24 -4.77 1.37 1.64
C LYS A 24 -3.81 0.24 2.03
N GLU A 25 -4.29 -1.00 2.12
CA GLU A 25 -3.47 -2.17 2.45
C GLU A 25 -2.37 -2.40 1.41
N GLU A 26 -2.70 -2.32 0.12
CA GLU A 26 -1.73 -2.43 -0.99
C GLU A 26 -0.83 -1.19 -1.15
N ASN A 27 -1.02 -0.12 -0.35
CA ASN A 27 -0.25 1.14 -0.44
C ASN A 27 -0.16 1.74 -1.86
N ILE A 28 -1.18 1.54 -2.69
CA ILE A 28 -1.15 1.89 -4.12
C ILE A 28 -0.87 3.39 -4.33
N ALA A 29 -1.50 4.25 -3.53
CA ALA A 29 -1.33 5.70 -3.63
C ALA A 29 0.14 6.13 -3.44
N PHE A 30 0.86 5.47 -2.53
CA PHE A 30 2.27 5.72 -2.27
C PHE A 30 3.14 5.27 -3.44
N ASP A 31 2.88 4.08 -3.99
CA ASP A 31 3.61 3.54 -5.13
C ASP A 31 3.41 4.38 -6.40
N VAL A 32 2.20 4.87 -6.64
CA VAL A 32 1.89 5.78 -7.75
C VAL A 32 2.63 7.11 -7.56
N SER A 33 2.59 7.69 -6.37
CA SER A 33 3.28 8.95 -6.06
C SER A 33 4.80 8.85 -6.30
N ARG A 34 5.42 7.73 -5.93
CA ARG A 34 6.85 7.48 -6.17
C ARG A 34 7.22 7.31 -7.63
N LYS A 35 6.31 6.77 -8.43
CA LYS A 35 6.50 6.59 -9.87
C LYS A 35 6.14 7.83 -10.69
N LYS A 36 5.51 8.83 -10.07
CA LYS A 36 5.11 10.09 -10.72
C LYS A 36 6.30 10.86 -11.29
N PHE A 37 7.46 10.76 -10.65
CA PHE A 37 8.68 11.45 -11.07
C PHE A 37 9.83 10.47 -11.25
N PHE A 38 10.68 10.75 -12.24
CA PHE A 38 11.90 9.97 -12.42
C PHE A 38 12.85 10.17 -11.24
N LEU A 39 13.33 9.06 -10.67
CA LEU A 39 14.36 9.02 -9.64
C LEU A 39 15.58 8.30 -10.20
N LYS A 40 16.77 8.84 -9.93
CA LYS A 40 18.04 8.16 -10.26
C LYS A 40 18.06 6.76 -9.61
N PRO A 41 18.59 5.72 -10.28
CA PRO A 41 18.60 4.35 -9.77
C PRO A 41 19.23 4.20 -8.37
N ALA A 42 20.27 4.99 -8.06
CA ALA A 42 20.90 5.00 -6.75
C ALA A 42 19.95 5.46 -5.62
N LEU A 43 19.14 6.49 -5.90
CA LEU A 43 18.16 7.02 -4.94
C LEU A 43 17.02 6.03 -4.72
N LEU A 44 16.55 5.36 -5.79
CA LEU A 44 15.59 4.26 -5.71
C LEU A 44 16.09 3.12 -4.82
N LYS A 45 17.37 2.70 -4.97
CA LYS A 45 17.98 1.66 -4.12
C LYS A 45 18.03 2.10 -2.65
N LYS A 46 18.39 3.36 -2.39
CA LYS A 46 18.44 3.93 -1.02
C LYS A 46 17.06 3.96 -0.37
N GLU A 47 16.03 4.41 -1.08
CA GLU A 47 14.65 4.42 -0.60
C GLU A 47 14.13 3.01 -0.29
N LYS A 48 14.30 2.06 -1.22
CA LYS A 48 13.88 0.66 -1.01
C LYS A 48 14.52 0.03 0.24
N LYS A 49 15.82 0.29 0.47
CA LYS A 49 16.51 -0.19 1.68
C LYS A 49 15.91 0.43 2.94
N ARG A 50 15.63 1.74 2.92
CA ARG A 50 15.04 2.46 4.05
C ARG A 50 13.64 1.93 4.38
N ASP A 51 12.81 1.65 3.39
CA ASP A 51 11.46 1.11 3.64
C ASP A 51 11.49 -0.32 4.16
N LYS A 52 12.41 -1.15 3.66
CA LYS A 52 12.61 -2.51 4.19
C LYS A 52 12.95 -2.48 5.67
N LEU A 53 13.81 -1.55 6.10
CA LEU A 53 14.16 -1.37 7.51
C LEU A 53 12.97 -0.86 8.33
N LYS A 54 12.20 0.11 7.81
CA LYS A 54 10.98 0.61 8.48
C LYS A 54 9.94 -0.49 8.68
N ARG A 55 9.69 -1.31 7.65
CA ARG A 55 8.74 -2.45 7.74
C ARG A 55 9.18 -3.45 8.80
N LYS A 56 10.46 -3.86 8.78
CA LYS A 56 11.03 -4.74 9.82
C LYS A 56 10.92 -4.16 11.23
N ALA A 57 11.15 -2.85 11.39
CA ALA A 57 11.02 -2.19 12.69
C ALA A 57 9.54 -2.16 13.17
N GLN A 58 8.59 -1.93 12.26
CA GLN A 58 7.17 -1.98 12.58
C GLN A 58 6.70 -3.40 12.94
N GLU A 59 7.15 -4.42 12.22
CA GLU A 59 6.85 -5.83 12.55
C GLU A 59 7.36 -6.20 13.94
N ARG A 60 8.61 -5.84 14.26
CA ARG A 60 9.18 -6.06 15.60
C ARG A 60 8.36 -5.38 16.70
N ARG A 61 7.89 -4.15 16.47
CA ARG A 61 7.02 -3.43 17.42
C ARG A 61 5.64 -4.04 17.57
N ARG A 62 5.12 -4.71 16.54
CA ARG A 62 3.84 -5.43 16.62
C ARG A 62 3.96 -6.72 17.40
N LEU A 63 5.08 -7.42 17.28
CA LEU A 63 5.36 -8.67 17.99
C LEU A 63 5.70 -8.47 19.48
N SER A 64 6.11 -7.26 19.88
CA SER A 64 6.40 -6.91 21.28
C SER A 64 5.19 -6.34 22.03
N ARG A 65 4.00 -6.34 21.43
CA ARG A 65 2.73 -5.92 22.03
C ARG A 65 1.83 -7.14 22.16
#